data_AF-A0A524QHF3-F1
#
_entry.id   AF-A0A524QHF3-F1
#
_cell.length_a   1.000
_cell.length_b   1.000
_cell.length_c   1.000
_cell.angle_alpha   90.00
_cell.angle_beta   90.00
_cell.angle_gamma   90.00
#
_symmetry.space_group_name_H-M   'P 1'
#
loop_
_entity.id
_entity.type
_entity.pdbx_description
1 polymer ?
#
loop_
_entity_poly.entity_id
_entity_poly.type
_entity_poly.pdbx_seq_one_letter_code
_entity_poly.pdbx_strand_id
1 'polypeptide(L)'
;MKKVLRAVGMAAVGAIIVILSACVGTPETISHEEAWSRFVGQWTNPENTVGEVTLIPPELVYEADFTVKFIVAPNIGRTAVFKVRPRRSWVDAEGYVYCQVHLQYLEGWQMRMSEAAALLRVDKLGRTLEMNLIREVPEEGENSKYAYQNLKRIDPQLGKKLGSLTSYWIYHRK
;
A
#
# COMPACT_ATOMS: atom_id res chain seq x y z
N MET A 1 -22.78 49.11 19.46
CA MET A 1 -22.64 47.71 19.95
C MET A 1 -22.74 46.61 18.88
N LYS A 2 -23.37 46.84 17.70
CA LYS A 2 -23.51 45.80 16.64
C LYS A 2 -22.21 45.39 15.91
N LYS A 3 -21.15 46.21 15.93
CA LYS A 3 -19.88 45.92 15.23
C LYS A 3 -18.96 44.96 16.00
N VAL A 4 -19.04 44.95 17.33
CA VAL A 4 -18.17 44.12 18.19
C VAL A 4 -18.62 42.65 18.19
N LEU A 5 -19.93 42.38 18.17
CA LEU A 5 -20.48 41.02 18.07
C LEU A 5 -20.12 40.29 16.77
N ARG A 6 -19.92 41.01 15.65
CA ARG A 6 -19.52 40.39 14.37
C ARG A 6 -18.06 39.95 14.36
N ALA A 7 -17.18 40.65 15.08
CA ALA A 7 -15.76 40.31 15.16
C ALA A 7 -15.51 39.07 16.03
N VAL A 8 -16.25 38.92 17.14
CA VAL A 8 -16.14 37.75 18.04
C VAL A 8 -16.66 36.48 17.36
N GLY A 9 -17.74 36.58 16.58
CA GLY A 9 -18.28 35.44 15.81
C GLY A 9 -17.32 34.92 14.74
N MET A 10 -16.59 35.81 14.03
CA MET A 10 -15.61 35.38 13.02
C MET A 10 -14.33 34.79 13.63
N ALA A 11 -13.87 35.31 14.78
CA ALA A 11 -12.71 34.75 15.47
C ALA A 11 -12.99 33.33 16.01
N ALA A 12 -14.21 33.08 16.53
CA ALA A 12 -14.60 31.76 17.02
C ALA A 12 -14.70 30.71 15.90
N VAL A 13 -15.25 31.08 14.74
CA VAL A 13 -15.31 30.18 13.57
C VAL A 13 -13.91 29.91 13.00
N GLY A 14 -13.03 30.93 12.95
CA GLY A 14 -11.64 30.77 12.54
C GLY A 14 -10.83 29.85 13.46
N ALA A 15 -11.00 29.97 14.78
CA ALA A 15 -10.35 29.11 15.77
C ALA A 15 -10.85 27.65 15.68
N ILE A 16 -12.15 27.43 15.47
CA ILE A 16 -12.71 26.09 15.29
C ILE A 16 -12.17 25.42 14.02
N ILE A 17 -12.02 26.16 12.92
CA ILE A 17 -11.44 25.63 11.68
C ILE A 17 -9.96 25.26 11.86
N VAL A 18 -9.17 26.06 12.59
CA VAL A 18 -7.76 25.76 12.87
C VAL A 18 -7.61 24.56 13.81
N ILE A 19 -8.47 24.43 14.82
CA ILE A 19 -8.46 23.28 15.75
C ILE A 19 -8.90 22.00 15.02
N LEU A 20 -9.93 22.06 14.17
CA LEU A 20 -10.37 20.91 13.36
C LEU A 20 -9.32 20.52 12.31
N SER A 21 -8.58 21.48 11.75
CA SER A 21 -7.48 21.22 10.81
C SER A 21 -6.26 20.60 11.50
N ALA A 22 -6.01 20.91 12.78
CA ALA A 22 -4.97 20.29 13.59
C ALA A 22 -5.37 18.90 14.13
N CYS A 23 -6.66 18.58 14.19
CA CYS A 23 -7.16 17.25 14.55
C CYS A 23 -7.16 16.25 13.40
N VAL A 24 -6.91 16.68 12.14
CA VAL A 24 -6.60 15.74 11.06
C VAL A 24 -5.14 15.31 11.26
N GLY A 25 -4.96 14.29 12.11
CA GLY A 25 -3.66 13.82 12.57
C GLY A 25 -2.68 13.65 11.41
N THR A 26 -1.56 14.36 11.49
CA THR A 26 -0.44 14.17 10.56
C THR A 26 -0.01 12.70 10.61
N PRO A 27 0.19 12.04 9.46
CA PRO A 27 0.63 10.65 9.45
C PRO A 27 1.90 10.47 10.29
N GLU A 28 1.86 9.55 11.25
CA GLU A 28 2.98 9.24 12.12
C GLU A 28 3.97 8.36 11.35
N THR A 29 5.21 8.80 11.23
CA THR A 29 6.25 7.97 10.61
C THR A 29 6.72 6.93 11.61
N ILE A 30 6.73 5.66 11.21
CA ILE A 30 7.17 4.53 12.03
C ILE A 30 8.36 3.82 11.38
N SER A 31 9.05 2.96 12.14
CA SER A 31 10.15 2.15 11.60
C SER A 31 9.65 1.15 10.55
N HIS A 32 10.54 0.74 9.65
CA HIS A 32 10.19 -0.24 8.62
C HIS A 32 9.91 -1.62 9.23
N GLU A 33 10.65 -1.99 10.27
CA GLU A 33 10.52 -3.25 10.99
C GLU A 33 9.17 -3.32 11.70
N GLU A 34 8.79 -2.25 12.40
CA GLU A 34 7.49 -2.14 13.05
C GLU A 34 6.36 -2.21 12.03
N ALA A 35 6.45 -1.44 10.94
CA ALA A 35 5.46 -1.49 9.87
C ALA A 35 5.36 -2.91 9.28
N TRP A 36 6.50 -3.48 8.90
CA TRP A 36 6.59 -4.79 8.26
C TRP A 36 6.01 -5.91 9.10
N SER A 37 6.21 -5.87 10.42
CA SER A 37 5.63 -6.85 11.35
C SER A 37 4.11 -6.98 11.20
N ARG A 38 3.40 -5.92 10.76
CA ARG A 38 1.95 -5.92 10.52
C ARG A 38 1.54 -6.64 9.23
N PHE A 39 2.46 -6.73 8.26
CA PHE A 39 2.26 -7.43 7.00
C PHE A 39 2.61 -8.91 7.13
N VAL A 40 3.50 -9.31 8.04
CA VAL A 40 4.01 -10.69 8.18
C VAL A 40 2.90 -11.73 8.28
N GLY A 41 2.99 -12.74 7.41
CA GLY A 41 2.26 -14.00 7.32
C GLY A 41 1.36 -14.10 6.07
N GLN A 42 0.28 -14.88 6.15
CA GLN A 42 -0.45 -15.35 4.96
C GLN A 42 -1.71 -14.53 4.65
N TRP A 43 -1.88 -14.19 3.38
CA TRP A 43 -2.97 -13.40 2.85
C TRP A 43 -3.54 -14.04 1.59
N THR A 44 -4.86 -14.02 1.43
CA THR A 44 -5.53 -14.63 0.28
C THR A 44 -6.52 -13.67 -0.39
N ASN A 45 -6.67 -13.80 -1.70
CA ASN A 45 -7.70 -13.09 -2.47
C ASN A 45 -8.63 -14.10 -3.15
N PRO A 46 -9.75 -14.47 -2.51
CA PRO A 46 -10.67 -15.47 -3.05
C PRO A 46 -11.52 -14.94 -4.20
N GLU A 47 -11.70 -13.62 -4.31
CA GLU A 47 -12.60 -12.98 -5.27
C GLU A 47 -12.03 -12.90 -6.71
N ASN A 48 -10.72 -13.12 -6.88
CA ASN A 48 -10.04 -12.97 -8.17
C ASN A 48 -9.77 -14.28 -8.93
N THR A 49 -10.61 -15.29 -8.71
CA THR A 49 -10.58 -16.53 -9.48
C THR A 49 -11.46 -16.37 -10.74
N VAL A 50 -10.87 -15.94 -11.87
CA VAL A 50 -11.59 -15.79 -13.15
C VAL A 50 -11.26 -16.97 -14.08
N GLY A 51 -12.11 -17.99 -14.11
CA GLY A 51 -11.94 -19.15 -15.00
C GLY A 51 -10.66 -19.94 -14.75
N GLU A 52 -9.96 -20.36 -15.81
CA GLU A 52 -8.71 -21.16 -15.76
C GLU A 52 -7.42 -20.33 -15.74
N VAL A 53 -7.50 -18.99 -15.81
CA VAL A 53 -6.31 -18.12 -15.92
C VAL A 53 -6.15 -17.26 -14.69
N THR A 54 -5.27 -17.69 -13.79
CA THR A 54 -4.88 -16.93 -12.60
C THR A 54 -3.89 -15.82 -12.99
N LEU A 55 -4.38 -14.62 -13.34
CA LEU A 55 -3.54 -13.44 -13.64
C LEU A 55 -2.98 -12.75 -12.38
N ILE A 56 -3.40 -13.17 -11.18
CA ILE A 56 -3.17 -12.51 -9.88
C ILE A 56 -2.84 -13.60 -8.86
N PRO A 57 -1.82 -13.44 -7.99
CA PRO A 57 -1.52 -14.48 -7.02
C PRO A 57 -2.68 -14.67 -6.03
N PRO A 58 -3.27 -15.88 -5.91
CA PRO A 58 -4.33 -16.18 -4.95
C PRO A 58 -3.87 -16.13 -3.50
N GLU A 59 -2.57 -16.33 -3.25
CA GLU A 59 -2.00 -16.29 -1.91
C GLU A 59 -0.66 -15.52 -1.92
N LEU A 60 -0.49 -14.69 -0.89
CA LEU A 60 0.75 -14.00 -0.58
C LEU A 60 1.23 -14.42 0.81
N VAL A 61 2.53 -14.72 0.92
CA VAL A 61 3.17 -15.00 2.21
C VAL A 61 4.27 -13.98 2.44
N TYR A 62 4.07 -13.12 3.44
CA TYR A 62 5.04 -12.11 3.87
C TYR A 62 5.88 -12.67 5.02
N GLU A 63 7.19 -12.68 4.89
CA GLU A 63 8.11 -13.26 5.88
C GLU A 63 8.83 -12.17 6.67
N ALA A 64 9.25 -12.47 7.91
CA ALA A 64 9.85 -11.50 8.81
C ALA A 64 11.19 -10.93 8.31
N ASP A 65 11.86 -11.64 7.40
CA ASP A 65 13.15 -11.29 6.80
C ASP A 65 13.02 -10.38 5.56
N PHE A 66 11.87 -9.74 5.36
CA PHE A 66 11.54 -8.95 4.17
C PHE A 66 11.55 -9.75 2.88
N THR A 67 11.10 -11.00 2.93
CA THR A 67 10.81 -11.79 1.75
C THR A 67 9.29 -11.89 1.56
N VAL A 68 8.84 -11.93 0.31
CA VAL A 68 7.43 -12.21 0.00
C VAL A 68 7.31 -13.27 -1.09
N LYS A 69 6.42 -14.23 -0.87
CA LYS A 69 6.11 -15.32 -1.81
C LYS A 69 4.76 -15.05 -2.45
N PHE A 70 4.76 -14.92 -3.77
CA PHE A 70 3.58 -14.76 -4.60
C PHE A 70 3.20 -16.15 -5.12
N ILE A 71 2.22 -16.77 -4.48
CA ILE A 71 1.75 -18.11 -4.86
C ILE A 71 0.67 -17.90 -5.91
N VAL A 72 1.01 -18.16 -7.18
CA VAL A 72 0.16 -17.90 -8.36
C VAL A 72 -0.77 -19.08 -8.65
N ALA A 73 -0.27 -20.30 -8.53
CA ALA A 73 -1.06 -21.51 -8.71
C ALA A 73 -0.49 -22.62 -7.81
N PRO A 74 -1.04 -22.77 -6.58
CA PRO A 74 -0.49 -23.70 -5.59
C PRO A 74 -0.53 -25.15 -6.10
N ASN A 75 -1.56 -25.51 -6.84
CA ASN A 75 -1.76 -26.87 -7.39
C ASN A 75 -0.68 -27.31 -8.37
N ILE A 76 0.05 -26.37 -8.99
CA ILE A 76 1.12 -26.66 -9.94
C ILE A 76 2.46 -26.03 -9.51
N GLY A 77 2.60 -25.70 -8.22
CA GLY A 77 3.85 -25.22 -7.63
C GLY A 77 4.36 -23.87 -8.17
N ARG A 78 3.49 -23.05 -8.77
CA ARG A 78 3.91 -21.74 -9.30
C ARG A 78 3.98 -20.70 -8.19
N THR A 79 5.19 -20.51 -7.67
CA THR A 79 5.52 -19.49 -6.68
C THR A 79 6.62 -18.60 -7.23
N ALA A 80 6.50 -17.29 -7.05
CA ALA A 80 7.59 -16.32 -7.27
C ALA A 80 8.00 -15.74 -5.93
N VAL A 81 9.30 -15.56 -5.72
CA VAL A 81 9.88 -15.06 -4.47
C VAL A 81 10.51 -13.70 -4.73
N PHE A 82 10.20 -12.72 -3.90
CA PHE A 82 10.73 -11.36 -4.01
C PHE A 82 11.40 -10.94 -2.72
N LYS A 83 12.55 -10.28 -2.84
CA LYS A 83 13.11 -9.48 -1.75
C LYS A 83 12.37 -8.15 -1.70
N VAL A 84 12.04 -7.73 -0.50
CA VAL A 84 11.36 -6.47 -0.24
C VAL A 84 12.34 -5.48 0.35
N ARG A 85 12.36 -4.28 -0.21
CA ARG A 85 13.16 -3.17 0.32
C ARG A 85 12.22 -2.02 0.69
N PRO A 86 11.91 -1.84 1.98
CA PRO A 86 11.11 -0.71 2.44
C PRO A 86 11.79 0.62 2.11
N ARG A 87 10.98 1.63 1.75
CA ARG A 87 11.44 3.01 1.49
C ARG A 87 10.78 4.02 2.40
N ARG A 88 9.49 3.80 2.73
CA ARG A 88 8.73 4.70 3.60
C ARG A 88 7.64 3.93 4.33
N SER A 89 7.51 4.17 5.63
CA SER A 89 6.45 3.58 6.45
C SER A 89 5.78 4.64 7.31
N TRP A 90 4.47 4.54 7.46
CA TRP A 90 3.70 5.47 8.29
C TRP A 90 2.38 4.85 8.73
N VAL A 91 1.78 5.44 9.76
CA VAL A 91 0.41 5.17 10.21
C VAL A 91 -0.42 6.41 9.96
N ASP A 92 -1.63 6.26 9.39
CA ASP A 92 -2.55 7.39 9.24
C ASP A 92 -3.42 7.61 10.49
N ALA A 93 -4.21 8.67 10.49
CA ALA A 93 -5.10 9.02 11.59
C ALA A 93 -6.20 7.97 11.87
N GLU A 94 -6.49 7.09 10.91
CA GLU A 94 -7.47 6.01 11.05
C GLU A 94 -6.83 4.71 11.58
N GLY A 95 -5.50 4.69 11.72
CA GLY A 95 -4.72 3.56 12.22
C GLY A 95 -4.32 2.56 11.14
N TYR A 96 -4.46 2.90 9.85
CA TYR A 96 -3.92 2.06 8.78
C TYR A 96 -2.41 2.19 8.74
N VAL A 97 -1.75 1.06 8.52
CA VAL A 97 -0.30 0.97 8.42
C VAL A 97 0.08 0.87 6.95
N TYR A 98 1.01 1.73 6.51
CA TYR A 98 1.45 1.82 5.13
C TYR A 98 2.93 1.46 5.02
N CYS A 99 3.29 0.81 3.92
CA CYS A 99 4.68 0.59 3.53
C CYS A 99 4.85 0.77 2.02
N GLN A 100 5.64 1.77 1.62
CA GLN A 100 6.18 1.86 0.27
C GLN A 100 7.39 0.94 0.18
N VAL A 101 7.39 0.03 -0.79
CA VAL A 101 8.42 -0.98 -0.95
C VAL A 101 8.89 -1.07 -2.40
N HIS A 102 10.13 -1.51 -2.57
CA HIS A 102 10.62 -2.07 -3.81
C HIS A 102 10.57 -3.60 -3.73
N LEU A 103 10.04 -4.24 -4.77
CA LEU A 103 9.98 -5.68 -4.92
C LEU A 103 11.03 -6.06 -5.96
N GLN A 104 12.04 -6.81 -5.54
CA GLN A 104 13.07 -7.35 -6.41
C GLN A 104 12.86 -8.85 -6.55
N TYR A 105 12.70 -9.33 -7.78
CA TYR A 105 12.57 -10.77 -8.03
C TYR A 105 13.85 -11.50 -7.63
N LEU A 106 13.70 -12.59 -6.89
CA LEU A 106 14.80 -13.49 -6.52
C LEU A 106 14.76 -14.77 -7.36
N GLU A 107 13.65 -15.49 -7.32
CA GLU A 107 13.52 -16.82 -7.94
C GLU A 107 12.05 -17.25 -8.11
N GLY A 108 11.87 -18.41 -8.75
CA GLY A 108 10.58 -19.08 -8.89
C GLY A 108 10.01 -19.01 -10.30
N TRP A 109 8.68 -18.97 -10.42
CA TRP A 109 8.00 -18.91 -11.72
C TRP A 109 8.53 -17.75 -12.56
N GLN A 110 8.85 -18.02 -13.83
CA GLN A 110 9.40 -17.07 -14.81
C GLN A 110 8.39 -15.97 -15.14
N MET A 111 8.16 -15.08 -14.18
CA MET A 111 7.46 -13.83 -14.42
C MET A 111 8.44 -12.89 -15.12
N ARG A 112 7.97 -12.18 -16.14
CA ARG A 112 8.69 -11.04 -16.73
C ARG A 112 8.87 -9.86 -15.76
N MET A 113 8.45 -9.99 -14.50
CA MET A 113 8.65 -8.97 -13.48
C MET A 113 10.05 -9.13 -12.90
N SER A 114 10.99 -8.32 -13.36
CA SER A 114 12.30 -8.20 -12.72
C SER A 114 12.18 -7.41 -11.42
N GLU A 115 11.47 -6.28 -11.46
CA GLU A 115 11.36 -5.33 -10.35
C GLU A 115 10.01 -4.58 -10.38
N ALA A 116 9.52 -4.16 -9.20
CA ALA A 116 8.30 -3.37 -9.08
C ALA A 116 8.33 -2.42 -7.88
N ALA A 117 7.73 -1.24 -8.05
CA ALA A 117 7.41 -0.36 -6.94
C ALA A 117 6.01 -0.69 -6.42
N ALA A 118 5.84 -0.80 -5.10
CA ALA A 118 4.54 -1.07 -4.50
C ALA A 118 4.25 -0.18 -3.29
N LEU A 119 2.96 0.04 -3.04
CA LEU A 119 2.44 0.57 -1.79
C LEU A 119 1.50 -0.47 -1.19
N LEU A 120 1.87 -0.91 0.00
CA LEU A 120 1.11 -1.84 0.81
C LEU A 120 0.37 -1.06 1.90
N ARG A 121 -0.87 -1.46 2.20
CA ARG A 121 -1.67 -0.92 3.30
C ARG A 121 -2.32 -2.06 4.07
N VAL A 122 -2.17 -2.08 5.38
CA VAL A 122 -2.90 -2.99 6.26
C VAL A 122 -3.85 -2.18 7.15
N ASP A 123 -5.08 -2.67 7.31
CA ASP A 123 -6.04 -2.04 8.20
C ASP A 123 -5.61 -2.08 9.67
N LYS A 124 -6.20 -1.22 10.49
CA LYS A 124 -5.89 -1.12 11.93
C LYS A 124 -6.07 -2.44 12.70
N LEU A 125 -6.86 -3.37 12.18
CA LEU A 125 -7.16 -4.67 12.79
C LEU A 125 -6.26 -5.79 12.25
N GLY A 126 -5.40 -5.52 11.27
CA GLY A 126 -4.58 -6.53 10.62
C GLY A 126 -5.34 -7.52 9.73
N ARG A 127 -6.56 -7.18 9.28
CA ARG A 127 -7.46 -8.12 8.59
C ARG A 127 -7.43 -8.01 7.08
N THR A 128 -7.25 -6.79 6.59
CA THR A 128 -7.24 -6.48 5.15
C THR A 128 -5.88 -5.93 4.76
N LEU A 129 -5.31 -6.50 3.71
CA LEU A 129 -4.11 -6.03 3.03
C LEU A 129 -4.50 -5.51 1.66
N GLU A 130 -4.10 -4.30 1.34
CA GLU A 130 -4.20 -3.74 0.00
C GLU A 130 -2.81 -3.57 -0.59
N MET A 131 -2.70 -3.85 -1.88
CA MET A 131 -1.46 -3.69 -2.63
C MET A 131 -1.76 -2.95 -3.92
N ASN A 132 -1.07 -1.82 -4.12
CA ASN A 132 -0.96 -1.16 -5.41
C ASN A 132 0.48 -1.34 -5.91
N LEU A 133 0.67 -1.83 -7.14
CA LEU A 133 2.01 -1.94 -7.72
C LEU A 133 2.12 -1.40 -9.13
N ILE A 134 3.35 -0.98 -9.45
CA ILE A 134 3.82 -0.55 -10.77
C ILE A 134 4.99 -1.45 -11.15
N ARG A 135 4.85 -2.20 -12.24
CA ARG A 135 5.86 -3.14 -12.72
C ARG A 135 6.96 -2.43 -13.48
N GLU A 136 8.11 -3.09 -13.63
CA GLU A 136 9.23 -2.64 -14.45
C GLU A 136 9.79 -1.28 -13.97
N VAL A 137 9.64 -1.01 -12.67
CA VAL A 137 10.21 0.16 -12.03
C VAL A 137 11.54 -0.26 -11.43
N PRO A 138 12.68 0.36 -11.81
CA PRO A 138 13.96 0.11 -11.16
C PRO A 138 13.97 0.66 -9.73
N GLU A 139 14.82 0.12 -8.88
CA GLU A 139 14.96 0.57 -7.49
C GLU A 139 15.27 2.07 -7.36
N GLU A 140 16.08 2.61 -8.28
CA GLU A 140 16.54 4.00 -8.25
C GLU A 140 16.33 4.71 -9.60
N GLY A 141 16.56 6.04 -9.60
CA GLY A 141 16.40 6.89 -10.76
C GLY A 141 15.05 7.62 -10.84
N GLU A 142 14.90 8.45 -11.87
CA GLU A 142 13.73 9.34 -12.03
C GLU A 142 12.41 8.57 -12.22
N ASN A 143 12.43 7.45 -12.94
CA ASN A 143 11.26 6.58 -13.08
C ASN A 143 10.78 6.05 -11.72
N SER A 144 11.71 5.68 -10.85
CA SER A 144 11.43 5.22 -9.49
C SER A 144 10.79 6.34 -8.65
N LYS A 145 11.38 7.54 -8.67
CA LYS A 145 10.81 8.71 -7.96
C LYS A 145 9.39 9.00 -8.42
N TYR A 146 9.16 9.01 -9.73
CA TYR A 146 7.84 9.23 -10.30
C TYR A 146 6.85 8.14 -9.86
N ALA A 147 7.24 6.86 -9.90
CA ALA A 147 6.40 5.75 -9.46
C ALA A 147 5.99 5.90 -7.99
N TYR A 148 6.93 6.15 -7.08
CA TYR A 148 6.65 6.28 -5.64
C TYR A 148 5.83 7.52 -5.29
N GLN A 149 5.94 8.61 -6.05
CA GLN A 149 5.08 9.78 -5.89
C GLN A 149 3.62 9.46 -6.29
N ASN A 150 3.43 8.70 -7.37
CA ASN A 150 2.10 8.35 -7.84
C ASN A 150 1.44 7.24 -7.00
N LEU A 151 2.22 6.33 -6.42
CA LEU A 151 1.72 5.26 -5.55
C LEU A 151 1.00 5.79 -4.30
N LYS A 152 1.43 6.94 -3.73
CA LYS A 152 0.81 7.53 -2.51
C LYS A 152 -0.68 7.85 -2.68
N ARG A 153 -1.19 7.82 -3.90
CA ARG A 153 -2.60 7.96 -4.21
C ARG A 153 -3.23 6.57 -4.19
N ILE A 154 -3.48 6.00 -3.00
CA ILE A 154 -4.33 4.80 -2.83
C ILE A 154 -5.79 5.19 -3.05
N ASP A 155 -6.09 5.66 -4.26
CA ASP A 155 -7.44 5.83 -4.73
C ASP A 155 -7.71 4.67 -5.69
N PRO A 156 -8.59 3.71 -5.31
CA PRO A 156 -9.02 2.62 -6.20
C PRO A 156 -9.55 3.13 -7.55
N GLN A 157 -10.07 4.36 -7.62
CA GLN A 157 -10.48 5.01 -8.86
C GLN A 157 -9.31 5.59 -9.66
N LEU A 158 -8.20 5.95 -9.00
CA LEU A 158 -6.99 6.39 -9.70
C LEU A 158 -6.20 5.21 -10.28
N GLY A 159 -6.19 4.04 -9.61
CA GLY A 159 -5.70 2.80 -10.22
C GLY A 159 -6.41 2.48 -11.54
N LYS A 160 -7.70 2.82 -11.65
CA LYS A 160 -8.45 2.75 -12.93
C LYS A 160 -8.02 3.81 -13.95
N LYS A 161 -7.56 4.98 -13.51
CA LYS A 161 -7.11 6.10 -14.38
C LYS A 161 -5.68 5.95 -14.88
N LEU A 162 -4.81 5.28 -14.14
CA LEU A 162 -3.41 5.01 -14.54
C LEU A 162 -3.27 3.83 -15.52
N GLY A 163 -4.39 3.17 -15.86
CA GLY A 163 -4.45 2.15 -16.91
C GLY A 163 -3.65 0.89 -16.57
N SER A 164 -3.10 0.23 -17.59
CA SER A 164 -2.42 -1.08 -17.48
C SER A 164 -1.12 -1.09 -16.68
N LEU A 165 -0.64 0.08 -16.23
CA LEU A 165 0.63 0.21 -15.52
C LEU A 165 0.50 0.00 -14.00
N THR A 166 -0.72 0.10 -13.47
CA THR A 166 -0.98 -0.10 -12.03
C THR A 166 -1.89 -1.30 -11.81
N SER A 167 -1.51 -2.18 -10.90
CA SER A 167 -2.38 -3.26 -10.44
C SER A 167 -2.77 -3.01 -8.99
N TYR A 168 -4.07 -3.03 -8.68
CA TYR A 168 -4.60 -2.86 -7.33
C TYR A 168 -5.33 -4.12 -6.90
N TRP A 169 -5.01 -4.61 -5.70
CA TRP A 169 -5.58 -5.82 -5.15
C TRP A 169 -5.86 -5.67 -3.66
N ILE A 170 -6.86 -6.41 -3.21
CA ILE A 170 -7.25 -6.53 -1.81
C ILE A 170 -7.10 -8.00 -1.41
N TYR A 171 -6.49 -8.25 -0.27
CA TYR A 171 -6.29 -9.57 0.30
C TYR A 171 -6.82 -9.59 1.73
N HIS A 172 -7.25 -10.77 2.16
CA HIS A 172 -7.73 -11.03 3.50
C HIS A 172 -6.76 -11.93 4.23
N ARG A 173 -6.60 -11.66 5.52
CA ARG A 173 -5.79 -12.48 6.41
C ARG A 173 -6.34 -13.92 6.45
N LYS A 174 -5.45 -14.90 6.31
CA LYS A 174 -5.78 -16.32 6.48
C LYS A 174 -5.64 -16.73 7.94
#